data_AF-A0A1A5CZZ2-F1
#
_entry.id   AF-A0A1A5CZZ2-F1
#
_cell.length_a   1.000
_cell.length_b   1.000
_cell.length_c   1.000
_cell.angle_alpha   90.00
_cell.angle_beta   90.00
_cell.angle_gamma   90.00
#
_symmetry.space_group_name_H-M   'P 1'
#
loop_
_entity.id
_entity.type
_entity.pdbx_description
1 polymer ?
#
loop_
_entity_poly.entity_id
_entity_poly.type
_entity_poly.pdbx_seq_one_letter_code
_entity_poly.pdbx_strand_id
1 'polypeptide(L)'
;MSMQKTLKERLFHVLLFEFIALAICAPALAWLMDQPLGHMGALTLMFSLIATLWNMVYNTLFDRAQRRLQFARTLPVRVLHASLFELGLIFMLVPLAAWWLGIGLVEAFVLDIGLILFFLPYTIAFNWVYDALRARWMERPREVLVR
;
A
#
# COMPACT_ATOMS: atom_id res chain seq x y z
N MET A 1 12.75 -12.73 -23.32
CA MET A 1 11.84 -12.65 -22.15
C MET A 1 11.99 -11.29 -21.48
N SER A 2 11.18 -10.29 -21.87
CA SER A 2 11.05 -9.05 -21.11
C SER A 2 9.57 -8.87 -20.76
N MET A 3 9.18 -9.41 -19.59
CA MET A 3 7.88 -9.16 -18.96
C MET A 3 7.82 -7.72 -18.41
N GLN A 4 8.10 -6.72 -19.26
CA GLN A 4 7.95 -5.32 -18.89
C GLN A 4 6.46 -4.97 -18.99
N LYS A 5 5.76 -4.96 -17.84
CA LYS A 5 4.42 -4.36 -17.73
C LYS A 5 4.48 -2.96 -18.37
N THR A 6 3.63 -2.71 -19.36
CA THR A 6 3.60 -1.43 -20.08
C THR A 6 3.29 -0.31 -19.07
N LEU A 7 3.81 0.90 -19.25
CA LEU A 7 3.53 2.03 -18.33
C LEU A 7 2.02 2.23 -18.11
N LYS A 8 1.21 2.01 -19.15
CA LYS A 8 -0.26 2.03 -19.09
C LYS A 8 -0.85 0.97 -18.17
N GLU A 9 -0.33 -0.26 -18.19
CA GLU A 9 -0.81 -1.35 -17.33
C GLU A 9 -0.43 -1.11 -15.87
N ARG A 10 0.76 -0.56 -15.61
CA ARG A 10 1.19 -0.19 -14.26
C ARG A 10 0.30 0.92 -13.70
N LEU A 11 0.03 1.95 -14.50
CA LEU A 11 -0.83 3.04 -14.08
C LEU A 11 -2.26 2.55 -13.81
N PHE A 12 -2.82 1.73 -14.72
CA PHE A 12 -4.15 1.14 -14.52
C PHE A 12 -4.22 0.27 -13.26
N HIS A 13 -3.20 -0.55 -13.01
CA HIS A 13 -3.13 -1.39 -11.82
C HIS A 13 -3.10 -0.57 -10.53
N VAL A 14 -2.27 0.49 -10.47
CA VAL A 14 -2.19 1.39 -9.32
C VAL A 14 -3.52 2.13 -9.11
N LEU A 15 -4.09 2.69 -10.18
CA LEU A 15 -5.36 3.41 -10.09
C LEU A 15 -6.52 2.49 -9.65
N LEU A 16 -6.55 1.25 -10.15
CA LEU A 16 -7.57 0.28 -9.78
C LEU A 16 -7.44 -0.16 -8.32
N PHE A 17 -6.21 -0.38 -7.86
CA PHE A 17 -5.91 -0.66 -6.45
C PHE A 17 -6.40 0.49 -5.56
N GLU A 18 -5.94 1.71 -5.85
CA GLU A 18 -6.30 2.91 -5.10
C GLU A 18 -7.82 3.11 -5.06
N PHE A 19 -8.49 2.95 -6.21
CA PHE A 19 -9.93 3.14 -6.31
C PHE A 19 -10.72 2.14 -5.48
N ILE A 20 -10.37 0.86 -5.52
CA ILE A 20 -11.06 -0.18 -4.74
C ILE A 20 -10.79 0.03 -3.24
N ALA A 21 -9.54 0.32 -2.87
CA ALA A 21 -9.20 0.62 -1.48
C ALA A 21 -10.03 1.79 -0.96
N LEU A 22 -10.14 2.87 -1.72
CA LEU A 22 -10.91 4.05 -1.35
C LEU A 22 -12.41 3.77 -1.29
N ALA A 23 -12.95 3.02 -2.25
CA ALA A 23 -14.36 2.63 -2.28
C ALA A 23 -14.78 1.78 -1.07
N ILE A 24 -13.84 1.10 -0.40
CA ILE A 24 -14.10 0.29 0.80
C ILE A 24 -13.77 1.08 2.07
N CYS A 25 -12.55 1.64 2.14
CA CYS A 25 -12.06 2.34 3.34
C CYS A 25 -12.83 3.62 3.64
N ALA A 26 -13.11 4.45 2.62
CA ALA A 26 -13.78 5.72 2.86
C ALA A 26 -15.16 5.57 3.51
N PRO A 27 -16.08 4.70 3.02
CA PRO A 27 -17.37 4.50 3.68
C PRO A 27 -17.24 3.77 5.01
N ALA A 28 -16.33 2.78 5.13
CA ALA A 28 -16.12 2.07 6.39
C ALA A 28 -15.65 3.01 7.51
N LEU A 29 -14.66 3.87 7.20
CA LEU A 29 -14.14 4.85 8.14
C LEU A 29 -15.13 5.98 8.41
N ALA A 30 -15.88 6.45 7.39
CA ALA A 30 -16.93 7.45 7.57
C ALA A 30 -18.01 6.97 8.53
N TRP A 31 -18.41 5.71 8.41
CA TRP A 31 -19.36 5.08 9.32
C TRP A 31 -18.78 4.88 10.73
N LEU A 32 -17.52 4.47 10.85
CA LEU A 32 -16.88 4.23 12.15
C LEU A 32 -16.57 5.52 12.93
N MET A 33 -16.21 6.59 12.22
CA MET A 33 -15.79 7.87 12.81
C MET A 33 -16.90 8.92 12.83
N ASP A 34 -18.09 8.60 12.31
CA ASP A 34 -19.22 9.52 12.13
C ASP A 34 -18.83 10.81 11.38
N GLN A 35 -18.02 10.66 10.33
CA GLN A 35 -17.47 11.78 9.55
C GLN A 35 -18.00 11.78 8.10
N PRO A 36 -18.06 12.95 7.44
CA PRO A 36 -18.48 13.02 6.05
C PRO A 36 -17.58 12.18 5.12
N LEU A 37 -18.21 11.47 4.17
CA LEU A 37 -17.51 10.57 3.24
C LEU A 37 -16.37 11.25 2.48
N GLY A 38 -16.56 12.50 2.06
CA GLY A 38 -15.52 13.28 1.38
C GLY A 38 -14.30 13.55 2.26
N HIS A 39 -14.51 13.74 3.57
CA HIS A 39 -13.45 13.99 4.53
C HIS A 39 -12.60 12.74 4.78
N MET A 40 -13.24 11.58 4.89
CA MET A 40 -12.56 10.28 5.05
C MET A 40 -11.91 9.80 3.75
N GLY A 41 -12.53 10.07 2.60
CA GLY A 41 -11.94 9.80 1.29
C GLY A 41 -10.64 10.60 1.09
N ALA A 42 -10.66 11.90 1.43
CA ALA A 42 -9.46 12.74 1.39
C ALA A 42 -8.37 12.23 2.34
N LEU A 43 -8.72 11.87 3.58
CA LEU A 43 -7.77 11.31 4.54
C LEU A 43 -7.14 10.00 4.03
N THR A 44 -7.95 9.09 3.49
CA THR A 44 -7.49 7.80 2.95
C THR A 44 -6.53 8.01 1.78
N LEU A 45 -6.83 8.95 0.87
CA LEU A 45 -5.93 9.33 -0.23
C LEU A 45 -4.61 9.90 0.28
N MET A 46 -4.67 10.81 1.27
CA MET A 46 -3.48 11.38 1.88
C MET A 46 -2.61 10.30 2.52
N PHE A 47 -3.23 9.36 3.23
CA PHE A 47 -2.54 8.23 3.87
C PHE A 47 -1.84 7.35 2.85
N SER A 48 -2.54 6.95 1.79
CA SER A 48 -1.95 6.13 0.73
C SER A 48 -0.80 6.83 0.02
N LEU A 49 -0.94 8.14 -0.25
CA LEU A 49 0.12 8.93 -0.88
C LEU A 49 1.36 9.02 0.03
N ILE A 50 1.17 9.34 1.32
CA ILE A 50 2.25 9.41 2.30
C ILE A 50 2.91 8.04 2.45
N ALA A 51 2.13 6.98 2.57
CA ALA A 51 2.64 5.62 2.69
C ALA A 51 3.47 5.21 1.46
N THR A 52 2.98 5.50 0.26
CA THR A 52 3.68 5.21 -1.00
C THR A 52 4.99 5.99 -1.10
N LEU A 53 4.96 7.29 -0.81
CA LEU A 53 6.16 8.14 -0.82
C LEU A 53 7.17 7.68 0.23
N TRP A 54 6.72 7.41 1.46
CA TRP A 54 7.57 6.93 2.54
C TRP A 54 8.18 5.58 2.22
N ASN A 55 7.41 4.63 1.68
CA ASN A 55 7.91 3.34 1.21
C ASN A 55 9.06 3.52 0.21
N MET A 56 8.90 4.41 -0.77
CA MET A 56 9.95 4.69 -1.75
C MET A 56 11.20 5.31 -1.10
N VAL A 57 11.02 6.32 -0.24
CA VAL A 57 12.13 7.01 0.45
C VAL A 57 12.87 6.06 1.38
N TYR A 58 12.15 5.38 2.26
CA TYR A 58 12.68 4.46 3.26
C TYR A 58 13.45 3.31 2.60
N ASN A 59 12.86 2.65 1.60
CA ASN A 59 13.54 1.57 0.87
C ASN A 59 14.83 2.07 0.21
N THR A 60 14.79 3.25 -0.41
CA THR A 60 15.99 3.83 -1.04
C THR A 60 17.08 4.15 -0.01
N LEU A 61 16.72 4.69 1.16
CA LEU A 61 17.65 4.98 2.24
C LEU A 61 18.25 3.70 2.80
N PHE A 62 17.43 2.68 3.05
CA PHE A 62 17.86 1.40 3.57
C PHE A 62 18.78 0.66 2.58
N ASP A 63 18.45 0.67 1.29
CA ASP A 63 19.29 0.07 0.25
C ASP A 63 20.65 0.80 0.11
N ARG A 64 20.68 2.12 0.32
CA ARG A 64 21.94 2.88 0.40
C ARG A 64 22.73 2.52 1.64
N ALA A 65 22.08 2.42 2.81
CA ALA A 65 22.71 2.03 4.06
C ALA A 65 23.31 0.62 3.97
N GLN A 66 22.56 -0.34 3.41
CA GLN A 66 23.03 -1.70 3.20
C GLN A 66 24.25 -1.75 2.27
N ARG A 67 24.25 -1.00 1.16
CA ARG A 67 25.41 -0.96 0.26
C ARG A 67 26.65 -0.39 0.93
N ARG A 68 26.49 0.63 1.78
CA ARG A 68 27.60 1.27 2.51
C ARG A 68 28.13 0.42 3.67
N LEU A 69 27.25 -0.24 4.41
CA LEU A 69 27.59 -1.01 5.62
C LEU A 69 27.81 -2.51 5.34
N GLN A 70 27.52 -2.98 4.11
CA GLN A 70 27.73 -4.36 3.65
C GLN A 70 27.12 -5.44 4.58
N PHE A 71 26.03 -5.13 5.29
CA PHE A 71 25.39 -6.10 6.18
C PHE A 71 24.51 -7.10 5.41
N ALA A 72 24.48 -8.34 5.88
CA ALA A 72 23.61 -9.39 5.33
C ALA A 72 22.14 -9.17 5.76
N ARG A 73 21.18 -9.43 4.86
CA ARG A 73 19.73 -9.38 5.16
C ARG A 73 19.27 -10.63 5.96
N THR A 74 19.84 -10.81 7.15
CA THR A 74 19.43 -11.83 8.10
C THR A 74 18.02 -11.55 8.64
N LEU A 75 17.38 -12.55 9.25
CA LEU A 75 16.04 -12.37 9.84
C LEU A 75 15.96 -11.19 10.83
N PRO A 76 16.92 -10.98 11.76
CA PRO A 76 16.91 -9.82 12.66
C PRO A 76 16.91 -8.48 11.92
N VAL A 77 17.67 -8.37 10.82
CA VAL A 77 17.74 -7.16 10.00
C VAL A 77 16.39 -6.89 9.30
N ARG A 78 15.70 -7.94 8.86
CA ARG A 78 14.36 -7.81 8.26
C ARG A 78 13.31 -7.35 9.27
N VAL A 79 13.34 -7.91 10.47
CA VAL A 79 12.44 -7.51 11.55
C VAL A 79 12.72 -6.05 11.93
N LEU A 80 13.98 -5.69 12.15
CA LEU A 80 14.37 -4.30 12.46
C LEU A 80 13.94 -3.32 11.35
N HIS A 81 14.13 -3.70 10.09
CA HIS A 81 13.71 -2.91 8.93
C HIS A 81 12.19 -2.70 8.93
N ALA A 82 11.41 -3.77 9.07
CA ALA A 82 9.95 -3.68 9.11
C ALA A 82 9.48 -2.82 10.30
N SER A 83 10.05 -3.02 11.48
CA SER A 83 9.70 -2.23 12.67
C SER A 83 10.04 -0.75 12.50
N LEU A 84 11.20 -0.41 11.94
CA LEU A 84 11.59 0.99 11.69
C LEU A 84 10.70 1.64 10.61
N PHE A 85 10.33 0.88 9.58
CA PHE A 85 9.42 1.34 8.55
C PHE A 85 8.06 1.71 9.15
N GLU A 86 7.49 0.78 9.92
CA GLU A 86 6.18 0.92 10.55
C GLU A 86 6.16 2.06 11.57
N LEU A 87 7.17 2.14 12.43
CA LEU A 87 7.30 3.23 13.40
C LEU A 87 7.42 4.60 12.72
N GLY A 88 8.14 4.67 11.60
CA GLY A 88 8.22 5.89 10.80
C GLY A 88 6.87 6.30 10.22
N LEU A 89 6.07 5.34 9.74
CA LEU A 89 4.71 5.61 9.26
C LEU A 89 3.80 6.07 10.37
N ILE A 90 3.74 5.34 11.49
CA ILE A 90 2.93 5.68 12.67
C ILE A 90 3.23 7.12 13.12
N PHE A 91 4.52 7.49 13.18
CA PHE A 91 4.94 8.83 13.61
C PHE A 91 4.46 9.95 12.68
N MET A 92 4.18 9.65 11.40
CA MET A 92 3.66 10.64 10.44
C MET A 92 2.13 10.58 10.32
N LEU A 93 1.55 9.37 10.21
CA LEU A 93 0.13 9.16 9.93
C LEU A 93 -0.74 9.39 11.16
N VAL A 94 -0.32 8.96 12.35
CA VAL A 94 -1.14 9.10 13.57
C VAL A 94 -1.35 10.56 13.96
N PRO A 95 -0.32 11.42 14.04
CA PRO A 95 -0.54 12.84 14.33
C PRO A 95 -1.36 13.53 13.24
N LEU A 96 -1.19 13.12 11.97
CA LEU A 96 -1.96 13.65 10.86
C LEU A 96 -3.44 13.30 10.96
N ALA A 97 -3.79 12.03 11.26
CA ALA A 97 -5.18 11.63 11.49
C ALA A 97 -5.78 12.32 12.71
N ALA A 98 -5.04 12.38 13.82
CA ALA A 98 -5.49 13.05 15.03
C ALA A 98 -5.81 14.53 14.76
N TRP A 99 -4.93 15.23 14.03
CA TRP A 99 -5.14 16.62 13.64
C TRP A 99 -6.30 16.78 12.63
N TRP A 100 -6.38 15.91 11.62
CA TRP A 100 -7.39 16.00 10.56
C TRP A 100 -8.80 15.69 11.06
N LEU A 101 -8.95 14.66 11.90
CA LEU A 101 -10.23 14.21 12.42
C LEU A 101 -10.61 14.86 13.75
N GLY A 102 -9.69 15.60 14.37
CA GLY A 102 -9.90 16.18 15.70
C GLY A 102 -10.03 15.12 16.81
N ILE A 103 -9.47 13.93 16.62
CA ILE A 103 -9.49 12.82 17.58
C ILE A 103 -8.19 12.75 18.37
N GLY A 104 -8.19 12.02 19.49
CA GLY A 104 -7.00 11.76 20.28
C GLY A 104 -5.97 10.88 19.56
N LEU A 105 -4.72 10.94 20.00
CA LEU A 105 -3.62 10.13 19.43
C LEU A 105 -3.86 8.62 19.55
N VAL A 106 -4.54 8.18 20.61
CA VAL A 106 -4.85 6.75 20.80
C VAL A 106 -5.89 6.29 19.78
N GLU A 107 -6.92 7.09 19.53
CA GLU A 107 -7.96 6.76 18.52
C GLU A 107 -7.37 6.76 17.12
N ALA A 108 -6.52 7.74 16.79
CA ALA A 108 -5.79 7.77 15.54
C ALA A 108 -4.81 6.59 15.38
N PHE A 109 -4.18 6.14 16.47
CA PHE A 109 -3.33 4.95 16.47
C PHE A 109 -4.13 3.66 16.26
N VAL A 110 -5.31 3.54 16.86
CA VAL A 110 -6.22 2.41 16.63
C VAL A 110 -6.72 2.40 15.18
N LEU A 111 -7.02 3.57 14.62
CA LEU A 111 -7.38 3.72 13.21
C LEU A 111 -6.25 3.28 12.29
N ASP A 112 -5.01 3.66 12.59
CA ASP A 112 -3.81 3.24 11.83
C ASP A 112 -3.62 1.72 11.86
N ILE A 113 -3.74 1.08 13.03
CA ILE A 113 -3.73 -0.39 13.16
C ILE A 113 -4.84 -1.03 12.33
N GLY A 114 -6.06 -0.49 12.40
CA GLY A 114 -7.19 -0.98 11.61
C GLY A 114 -6.92 -0.92 10.11
N LEU A 115 -6.30 0.16 9.64
CA LEU A 115 -5.89 0.31 8.24
C LEU A 115 -4.79 -0.67 7.86
N ILE A 116 -3.75 -0.85 8.68
CA ILE A 116 -2.68 -1.83 8.40
C ILE A 116 -3.25 -3.24 8.29
N LEU A 117 -4.10 -3.63 9.24
CA LEU A 117 -4.76 -4.95 9.26
C LEU A 117 -5.69 -5.16 8.07
N PHE A 118 -6.27 -4.09 7.51
CA PHE A 118 -7.06 -4.16 6.29
C PHE A 118 -6.18 -4.22 5.03
N PHE A 119 -5.20 -3.31 4.90
CA PHE A 119 -4.37 -3.16 3.71
C PHE A 119 -3.46 -4.36 3.45
N LEU A 120 -2.97 -5.04 4.50
CA LEU A 120 -2.15 -6.25 4.36
C LEU A 120 -2.87 -7.38 3.58
N PRO A 121 -4.00 -7.93 4.07
CA PRO A 121 -4.73 -8.96 3.34
C PRO A 121 -5.32 -8.45 2.03
N TYR A 122 -5.77 -7.18 1.99
CA TYR A 122 -6.27 -6.55 0.76
C TYR A 122 -5.22 -6.55 -0.35
N THR A 123 -3.98 -6.16 -0.04
CA THR A 123 -2.89 -6.12 -1.01
C THR A 123 -2.55 -7.51 -1.54
N ILE A 124 -2.51 -8.52 -0.66
CA ILE A 124 -2.27 -9.92 -1.07
C ILE A 124 -3.39 -10.41 -1.99
N ALA A 125 -4.65 -10.20 -1.59
CA ALA A 125 -5.81 -10.62 -2.37
C ALA A 125 -5.87 -9.93 -3.75
N PHE A 126 -5.67 -8.61 -3.79
CA PHE A 126 -5.67 -7.84 -5.03
C PHE A 126 -4.57 -8.31 -5.98
N ASN A 127 -3.33 -8.46 -5.48
CA ASN A 127 -2.22 -8.93 -6.30
C ASN A 127 -2.50 -10.33 -6.86
N TRP A 128 -3.02 -11.24 -6.02
CA TRP A 128 -3.35 -12.60 -6.46
C TRP A 128 -4.44 -12.62 -7.54
N VAL A 129 -5.53 -11.87 -7.35
CA VAL A 129 -6.62 -11.76 -8.33
C VAL A 129 -6.12 -11.14 -9.63
N TYR A 130 -5.33 -10.07 -9.55
CA TYR A 130 -4.78 -9.41 -10.74
C TYR A 130 -3.86 -10.35 -11.53
N ASP A 131 -2.99 -11.09 -10.85
CA ASP A 131 -2.08 -12.04 -11.49
C ASP A 131 -2.84 -13.23 -12.10
N ALA A 132 -3.88 -13.74 -11.42
CA ALA A 132 -4.75 -14.79 -11.95
C ALA A 132 -5.53 -14.34 -13.20
N LEU A 133 -6.09 -13.12 -13.19
CA LEU A 133 -6.75 -12.55 -14.36
C LEU A 133 -5.77 -12.36 -15.52
N ARG A 134 -4.57 -11.85 -15.23
CA ARG A 134 -3.54 -11.65 -16.25
C ARG A 134 -3.08 -12.96 -16.87
N ALA A 135 -2.91 -14.02 -16.07
CA ALA A 135 -2.57 -15.36 -16.54
C ALA A 135 -3.64 -15.87 -17.53
N ARG A 136 -4.92 -15.77 -17.16
CA ARG A 136 -6.05 -16.18 -18.04
C ARG A 136 -6.13 -15.40 -19.35
N TRP A 137 -5.69 -14.14 -19.38
CA TRP A 137 -5.71 -13.31 -20.59
C TRP A 137 -4.48 -13.55 -21.48
N MET A 138 -3.33 -13.93 -20.90
CA MET A 138 -2.12 -14.31 -21.65
C MET A 138 -2.14 -15.77 -22.13
N GLU A 139 -2.96 -16.64 -21.52
CA GLU A 139 -3.26 -18.01 -21.99
C GLU A 139 -4.22 -18.05 -23.19
N ARG A 140 -4.22 -17.03 -24.06
CA ARG A 140 -4.73 -17.23 -25.42
C ARG A 140 -3.69 -18.05 -26.19
N PRO A 141 -4.00 -19.29 -26.61
CA PRO A 141 -3.03 -20.12 -27.33
C PRO A 141 -2.62 -19.39 -28.61
N ARG A 142 -1.32 -19.11 -28.75
CA ARG A 142 -0.71 -18.83 -30.06
C ARG A 142 -0.60 -20.16 -30.84
N GLU A 143 -1.73 -20.82 -31.07
CA GLU A 143 -1.80 -22.05 -31.88
C GLU A 143 -2.60 -21.82 -33.16
N VAL A 144 -2.29 -20.79 -33.93
CA VAL A 144 -2.71 -20.73 -35.34
C VAL A 144 -1.68 -19.92 -36.10
N LEU A 145 -0.53 -20.50 -36.49
CA LEU A 145 0.33 -19.95 -37.56
C LEU A 145 1.45 -20.92 -38.01
N VAL A 146 1.21 -22.24 -37.99
CA VAL A 146 2.04 -23.20 -38.76
C VAL A 146 1.14 -24.33 -39.27
N ARG A 147 0.54 -24.14 -40.45
CA ARG A 147 0.21 -25.20 -41.40
C ARG A 147 0.32 -24.62 -42.80
#